data_AF-A0A3D2ILA5-F1
#
_entry.id   AF-A0A3D2ILA5-F1
#
_cell.length_a   1.000
_cell.length_b   1.000
_cell.length_c   1.000
_cell.angle_alpha   90.00
_cell.angle_beta   90.00
_cell.angle_gamma   90.00
#
_symmetry.space_group_name_H-M   'P 1'
#
loop_
_entity.id
_entity.type
_entity.pdbx_description
1 polymer ?
#
loop_
_entity_poly.entity_id
_entity_poly.type
_entity_poly.pdbx_seq_one_letter_code
_entity_poly.pdbx_strand_id
1 'polypeptide(L)'
;MLDQTSEYVNAVAIEGVASGYDFKENEYLLKSEKEFEERLNFIGSMYGNYGIPFLIIDFAESFEKSLIVKERLTKTGYPFFISNIGFNGLPNWSKKSPKLKKGA
;
A
#
# COMPACT_ATOMS: atom_id res chain seq x y z
N MET A 1 15.17 -0.14 14.85
CA MET A 1 15.27 -0.93 13.62
C MET A 1 16.21 -0.26 12.62
N LEU A 2 15.82 0.81 11.91
CA LEU A 2 16.73 1.45 10.93
C LEU A 2 17.97 2.13 11.53
N ASP A 3 17.89 2.59 12.77
CA ASP A 3 19.03 3.08 13.56
C ASP A 3 20.18 2.07 13.70
N GLN A 4 19.89 0.77 13.53
CA GLN A 4 20.86 -0.31 13.63
C GLN A 4 21.07 -1.06 12.32
N THR A 5 20.11 -0.98 11.39
CA THR A 5 20.10 -1.80 10.18
C THR A 5 20.27 -1.02 8.88
N SER A 6 20.39 0.31 8.95
CA SER A 6 20.46 1.19 7.77
C SER A 6 21.59 0.81 6.80
N GLU A 7 22.76 0.44 7.33
CA GLU A 7 23.93 0.07 6.54
C GLU A 7 23.78 -1.27 5.79
N TYR A 8 22.77 -2.08 6.15
CA TYR A 8 22.57 -3.43 5.59
C TYR A 8 21.41 -3.51 4.59
N VAL A 9 20.70 -2.40 4.34
CA VAL A 9 19.55 -2.39 3.44
C VAL A 9 19.64 -1.24 2.43
N ASN A 10 19.15 -1.47 1.22
CA ASN A 10 19.16 -0.45 0.17
C ASN A 10 17.84 0.33 0.07
N ALA A 11 16.75 -0.20 0.63
CA ALA A 11 15.43 0.40 0.58
C ALA A 11 14.52 -0.20 1.68
N VAL A 12 13.42 0.48 1.97
CA VAL A 12 12.36 -0.01 2.88
C VAL A 12 11.03 -0.08 2.13
N ALA A 13 10.35 -1.21 2.19
CA ALA A 13 8.95 -1.30 1.79
C ALA A 13 8.06 -0.98 2.99
N ILE A 14 7.04 -0.14 2.78
CA ILE A 14 6.05 0.19 3.80
C ILE A 14 4.64 -0.06 3.27
N GLU A 15 3.86 -0.80 4.06
CA GLU A 15 2.50 -1.15 3.70
C GLU A 15 1.48 -0.16 4.25
N GLY A 16 0.46 0.11 3.45
CA GLY A 16 -0.77 0.76 3.86
C GLY A 16 -0.63 2.24 4.20
N VAL A 17 -0.26 3.05 3.23
CA VAL A 17 -0.07 4.50 3.35
C VAL A 17 -1.33 5.27 2.98
N ALA A 18 -1.93 5.06 1.81
CA ALA A 18 -3.17 5.75 1.41
C ALA A 18 -4.43 4.89 1.62
N SER A 19 -4.24 3.57 1.72
CA SER A 19 -5.27 2.56 1.91
C SER A 19 -4.74 1.41 2.75
N GLY A 20 -5.60 0.49 3.18
CA GLY A 20 -5.20 -0.69 3.92
C GLY A 20 -6.29 -1.75 3.91
N TYR A 21 -5.96 -2.95 4.39
CA TYR A 21 -6.94 -3.98 4.68
C TYR A 21 -7.24 -3.99 6.18
N ASP A 22 -8.49 -3.81 6.56
CA ASP A 22 -8.95 -3.99 7.93
C ASP A 22 -9.28 -5.46 8.15
N PHE A 23 -8.49 -6.15 8.97
CA PHE A 23 -8.69 -7.57 9.28
C PHE A 23 -9.85 -7.83 10.23
N LYS A 24 -10.35 -6.83 10.97
CA LYS A 24 -11.52 -6.98 11.84
C LYS A 24 -12.78 -6.98 10.99
N GLU A 25 -12.88 -5.99 10.11
CA GLU A 25 -14.05 -5.80 9.24
C GLU A 25 -13.94 -6.57 7.92
N ASN A 26 -12.78 -7.15 7.62
CA ASN A 26 -12.45 -7.89 6.40
C ASN A 26 -12.62 -7.07 5.11
N GLU A 27 -12.30 -5.78 5.16
CA GLU A 27 -12.54 -4.84 4.06
C GLU A 27 -11.33 -3.96 3.72
N TYR A 28 -11.32 -3.44 2.50
CA TYR A 28 -10.32 -2.49 2.03
C TYR A 28 -10.79 -1.07 2.28
N LEU A 29 -10.03 -0.33 3.09
CA LEU A 29 -10.34 1.03 3.53
C LEU A 29 -9.33 2.04 3.00
N LEU A 30 -9.84 3.19 2.58
CA LEU A 30 -9.02 4.39 2.41
C LEU A 30 -8.68 4.92 3.79
N LYS A 31 -7.42 5.34 3.97
CA LYS A 31 -7.02 6.05 5.18
C LYS A 31 -7.62 7.44 5.20
N SER A 32 -7.94 7.92 6.40
CA SER A 32 -8.29 9.33 6.56
C SER A 32 -7.12 10.22 6.13
N GLU A 33 -7.39 11.48 5.79
CA GLU A 33 -6.32 12.40 5.35
C GLU A 33 -5.24 12.55 6.43
N LYS A 34 -5.66 12.65 7.70
CA LYS A 34 -4.75 12.71 8.85
C LYS A 34 -3.83 11.48 8.92
N GLU A 35 -4.38 10.27 8.83
CA GLU A 35 -3.58 9.04 8.88
C GLU A 35 -2.62 8.94 7.68
N PHE A 36 -3.07 9.38 6.50
CA PHE A 36 -2.24 9.41 5.29
C PHE A 36 -1.06 10.38 5.47
N GLU A 37 -1.29 11.59 5.95
CA GLU A 37 -0.26 12.58 6.26
C GLU A 37 0.71 12.09 7.34
N GLU A 38 0.21 11.48 8.41
CA GLU A 38 1.05 10.89 9.46
C GLU A 38 2.00 9.83 8.91
N ARG A 39 1.52 8.99 7.99
CA ARG A 39 2.35 7.98 7.30
C ARG A 39 3.42 8.62 6.41
N LEU A 40 3.06 9.67 5.65
CA LEU A 40 4.01 10.39 4.81
C LEU A 40 5.08 11.11 5.63
N ASN A 41 4.69 11.73 6.74
CA ASN A 41 5.60 12.38 7.67
C ASN A 41 6.57 11.38 8.29
N PHE A 42 6.10 10.18 8.64
CA PHE A 42 6.96 9.10 9.10
C PHE A 42 7.99 8.71 8.03
N ILE A 43 7.56 8.47 6.79
CA ILE A 43 8.46 8.14 5.67
C ILE A 43 9.50 9.25 5.47
N GLY A 44 9.06 10.51 5.41
CA GLY A 44 9.93 11.67 5.24
C GLY A 44 10.95 11.83 6.35
N SER A 45 10.55 11.61 7.61
CA SER A 45 11.46 11.63 8.76
C SER A 45 12.49 10.52 8.70
N MET A 46 12.09 9.30 8.35
CA MET A 46 13.01 8.17 8.23
C MET A 46 13.99 8.35 7.06
N TYR A 47 13.53 8.83 5.92
CA TYR A 47 14.41 9.20 4.81
C TYR A 47 15.39 10.30 5.21
N GLY A 48 14.93 11.35 5.91
CA GLY A 48 15.78 12.43 6.40
C GLY A 48 16.86 11.97 7.38
N ASN A 49 16.56 10.99 8.24
CA ASN A 49 17.49 10.49 9.25
C ASN A 49 18.52 9.50 8.69
N TYR A 50 18.15 8.69 7.68
CA TYR A 50 18.97 7.55 7.24
C TYR A 50 19.36 7.57 5.76
N GLY A 51 18.74 8.42 4.94
CA GLY A 51 18.98 8.49 3.49
C GLY A 51 18.47 7.28 2.69
N ILE A 52 17.69 6.39 3.30
CA ILE A 52 17.23 5.14 2.68
C ILE A 52 15.88 5.37 1.98
N PRO A 53 15.76 5.07 0.67
CA PRO A 53 14.53 5.26 -0.08
C PRO A 53 13.42 4.29 0.35
N PHE A 54 12.17 4.72 0.14
CA PHE A 54 10.97 3.94 0.46
C PHE A 54 10.18 3.54 -0.78
N LEU A 55 9.61 2.34 -0.75
CA LEU A 55 8.60 1.83 -1.67
C LEU A 55 7.28 1.67 -0.92
N ILE A 56 6.21 2.28 -1.42
CA ILE A 56 4.87 2.13 -0.82
C ILE A 56 4.19 0.90 -1.41
N ILE A 57 3.60 0.06 -0.56
CA ILE A 57 2.72 -1.04 -0.96
C ILE A 57 1.34 -0.75 -0.39
N ASP A 58 0.35 -0.62 -1.26
CA ASP A 58 -1.02 -0.29 -0.87
C ASP A 58 -2.03 -1.31 -1.38
N PHE A 59 -3.23 -1.27 -0.82
CA PHE A 59 -4.19 -2.35 -0.99
C PHE A 59 -5.52 -1.87 -1.53
N ALA A 60 -6.01 -2.53 -2.59
CA ALA A 60 -7.33 -2.30 -3.16
C ALA A 60 -7.96 -3.61 -3.65
N GLU A 61 -9.27 -3.76 -3.46
CA GLU A 61 -10.03 -4.91 -3.96
C GLU A 61 -10.42 -4.82 -5.43
N SER A 62 -10.63 -3.61 -5.94
CA SER A 62 -11.14 -3.36 -7.29
C SER A 62 -10.29 -2.35 -8.05
N PHE A 63 -10.43 -2.37 -9.37
CA PHE A 63 -9.80 -1.39 -10.24
C PHE A 63 -10.20 0.04 -9.90
N GLU A 64 -11.49 0.31 -9.65
CA GLU A 64 -11.99 1.64 -9.33
C GLU A 64 -11.37 2.18 -8.03
N LYS A 65 -11.33 1.37 -6.96
CA LYS A 65 -10.64 1.75 -5.71
C LYS A 65 -9.14 1.95 -5.94
N SER A 66 -8.51 1.12 -6.78
CA SER A 66 -7.09 1.28 -7.11
C SER A 66 -6.77 2.61 -7.80
N LEU A 67 -7.70 3.16 -8.59
CA LEU A 67 -7.53 4.47 -9.22
C LEU A 67 -7.54 5.61 -8.18
N ILE A 68 -8.40 5.53 -7.18
CA ILE A 68 -8.46 6.53 -6.09
C ILE A 68 -7.15 6.50 -5.27
N VAL A 69 -6.70 5.30 -4.92
CA VAL A 69 -5.43 5.10 -4.20
C VAL A 69 -4.25 5.60 -5.04
N LYS A 70 -4.22 5.26 -6.33
CA LYS A 70 -3.20 5.74 -7.27
C LYS A 70 -3.17 7.26 -7.34
N GLU A 71 -4.31 7.93 -7.42
CA GLU A 71 -4.36 9.39 -7.48
C GLU A 71 -3.73 10.02 -6.23
N ARG A 72 -4.04 9.48 -5.04
CA ARG A 72 -3.42 9.93 -3.78
C ARG A 72 -1.91 9.72 -3.77
N LEU A 73 -1.44 8.53 -4.11
CA LEU A 73 -0.02 8.18 -4.05
C LEU A 73 0.82 8.90 -5.11
N THR A 74 0.28 9.14 -6.31
CA THR A 74 1.03 9.82 -7.39
C THR A 74 1.44 11.24 -6.99
N LYS A 75 0.63 11.93 -6.16
CA LYS A 75 0.93 13.29 -5.67
C LYS A 75 2.12 13.33 -4.69
N THR A 76 2.50 12.18 -4.13
CA THR A 76 3.57 12.09 -3.12
C THR A 76 4.97 11.99 -3.72
N GLY A 77 5.09 11.55 -4.98
CA GLY A 77 6.36 11.30 -5.65
C GLY A 77 7.09 10.01 -5.24
N TYR A 78 6.60 9.27 -4.24
CA TYR A 78 7.17 7.97 -3.88
C TYR A 78 6.81 6.90 -4.91
N PRO A 79 7.72 5.95 -5.20
CA PRO A 79 7.35 4.76 -5.95
C PRO A 79 6.33 3.95 -5.15
N PHE A 80 5.35 3.36 -5.83
CA PHE A 80 4.31 2.56 -5.19
C PHE A 80 3.86 1.36 -6.01
N PHE A 81 3.34 0.36 -5.33
CA PHE A 81 2.67 -0.80 -5.88
C PHE A 81 1.31 -0.98 -5.19
N ILE A 82 0.24 -1.21 -5.96
CA ILE A 82 -1.10 -1.44 -5.41
C ILE A 82 -1.50 -2.88 -5.73
N SER A 83 -1.79 -3.67 -4.69
CA SER A 83 -2.16 -5.08 -4.80
C SER A 83 -3.45 -5.38 -4.04
N ASN A 84 -3.85 -6.66 -4.02
CA ASN A 84 -4.79 -7.17 -3.04
C ASN A 84 -4.02 -7.67 -1.79
N ILE A 85 -4.70 -7.87 -0.66
CA ILE A 85 -4.05 -8.27 0.59
C ILE A 85 -3.36 -9.64 0.53
N GLY A 86 -3.79 -10.50 -0.41
CA GLY A 86 -3.20 -11.82 -0.61
C GLY A 86 -1.98 -11.84 -1.54
N PHE A 87 -1.61 -10.70 -2.13
CA PHE A 87 -0.54 -10.57 -3.15
C PHE A 87 -0.64 -11.56 -4.33
N ASN A 88 -1.81 -12.15 -4.56
CA ASN A 88 -2.01 -13.21 -5.54
C ASN A 88 -2.50 -12.67 -6.90
N GLY A 89 -2.50 -11.34 -7.07
CA GLY A 89 -2.91 -10.67 -8.29
C GLY A 89 -2.93 -9.15 -8.15
N LEU A 90 -3.21 -8.48 -9.27
CA LEU A 90 -3.54 -7.07 -9.27
C LEU A 90 -4.96 -6.88 -8.71
N PRO A 91 -5.32 -5.68 -8.21
CA PRO A 91 -6.70 -5.34 -7.87
C PRO A 91 -7.63 -5.72 -9.02
N ASN A 92 -8.78 -6.33 -8.73
CA ASN A 92 -9.60 -7.00 -9.75
C ASN A 92 -9.94 -6.05 -10.91
N TRP A 93 -9.24 -6.21 -12.03
CA TRP A 93 -9.47 -5.50 -13.29
C TRP A 93 -10.67 -6.08 -14.06
N SER A 94 -11.08 -7.29 -13.69
CA SER A 94 -12.17 -8.04 -14.29
C SER A 94 -13.45 -7.87 -13.49
N LYS A 95 -14.52 -7.34 -14.10
CA LYS A 95 -15.93 -7.45 -13.65
C LYS A 95 -16.46 -8.90 -13.67
N LYS A 96 -15.63 -9.88 -13.30
CA LYS A 96 -16.08 -11.25 -13.04
C LYS A 96 -15.45 -11.68 -11.74
N SER A 97 -16.24 -11.55 -10.67
CA SER A 97 -16.05 -12.31 -9.44
C SER A 97 -15.67 -13.74 -9.82
N PRO A 98 -14.63 -14.35 -9.24
CA PRO A 98 -14.46 -15.78 -9.39
C PRO A 98 -15.61 -16.43 -8.63
N LYS A 99 -16.70 -16.74 -9.34
CA LYS A 99 -17.58 -17.83 -8.90
C LYS A 99 -16.68 -19.05 -8.87
N LEU A 100 -16.22 -19.39 -7.67
CA LEU A 100 -15.73 -20.72 -7.34
C LEU A 100 -16.76 -21.72 -7.86
N LYS A 101 -16.50 -22.30 -9.03
CA LYS A 101 -17.22 -23.48 -9.47
C LYS A 101 -16.70 -24.61 -8.59
N LYS A 102 -17.47 -24.96 -7.57
CA LYS A 102 -17.39 -26.30 -6.97
C LYS A 102 -17.73 -27.32 -8.07
N GLY A 103 -16.82 -28.24 -8.33
CA GLY A 103 -17.08 -29.53 -8.97
C GLY A 103 -17.26 -29.53 -10.49
N ALA A 104 -16.31 -30.15 -11.17
CA ALA A 104 -16.52 -31.26 -12.11
C ALA A 104 -15.18 -31.98 -12.30
#